data_AF-A0A535KJ64-F1
#
_entry.id   AF-A0A535KJ64-F1
#
_cell.length_a   1.000
_cell.length_b   1.000
_cell.length_c   1.000
_cell.angle_alpha   90.00
_cell.angle_beta   90.00
_cell.angle_gamma   90.00
#
_symmetry.space_group_name_H-M   'P 1'
#
loop_
_entity.id
_entity.type
_entity.pdbx_description
1 polymer ?
#
loop_
_entity_poly.entity_id
_entity_poly.type
_entity_poly.pdbx_seq_one_letter_code
_entity_poly.pdbx_strand_id
1 'polypeptide(L)'
;MRVLVLNAGSSSLKLSLVDSDDRTLVDREFEVAEGRLDEAQLAAAVRGMEGIEAIGHRVVHGGPRYPASVRIDGGVMGYLITITDLAPLHLPGALAGIAATRELLPRVPAVACFDTAFHSRMPAAASTYAIPDEWRDRYGIKRYGFHGFSHAYASRRAAEMLGRSPHELKVVTCHLGAGASLAAVQGGRSMDTTMGFTPLEGLVMATRSGTVDPGAVLYLERHAGLSEAEITEALDRKGGLLALAGTADMREVLERIAGGDDGA
;
A
#
# COMPACT_ATOMS: atom_id res chain seq x y z
N MET A 1 -5.32 22.12 14.30
CA MET A 1 -6.01 20.89 13.91
C MET A 1 -5.15 19.70 14.32
N ARG A 2 -5.69 18.70 15.03
CA ARG A 2 -5.01 17.42 15.28
C ARG A 2 -5.70 16.28 14.55
N VAL A 3 -4.92 15.52 13.77
CA VAL A 3 -5.40 14.40 12.96
C VAL A 3 -4.85 13.11 13.51
N LEU A 4 -5.74 12.20 13.87
CA LEU A 4 -5.37 10.81 14.19
C LEU A 4 -5.21 10.04 12.88
N VAL A 5 -4.01 9.50 12.63
CA VAL A 5 -3.69 8.70 11.45
C VAL A 5 -3.65 7.23 11.87
N LEU A 6 -4.44 6.39 11.21
CA LEU A 6 -4.44 4.94 11.41
C LEU A 6 -3.93 4.23 10.15
N ASN A 7 -2.98 3.32 10.34
CA ASN A 7 -2.52 2.37 9.34
C ASN A 7 -2.63 0.95 9.91
N ALA A 8 -3.72 0.26 9.58
CA ALA A 8 -3.93 -1.14 9.91
C ALA A 8 -3.36 -2.01 8.78
N GLY A 9 -2.12 -2.47 8.97
CA GLY A 9 -1.45 -3.41 8.07
C GLY A 9 -1.72 -4.87 8.47
N SER A 10 -1.17 -5.80 7.69
CA SER A 10 -1.32 -7.25 7.92
C SER A 10 -0.57 -7.77 9.16
N SER A 11 0.50 -7.08 9.59
CA SER A 11 1.36 -7.49 10.71
C SER A 11 1.47 -6.43 11.82
N SER A 12 0.96 -5.23 11.58
CA SER A 12 1.10 -4.10 12.50
C SER A 12 -0.05 -3.11 12.38
N LEU A 13 -0.43 -2.49 13.50
CA LEU A 13 -1.29 -1.33 13.57
C LEU A 13 -0.45 -0.14 14.01
N LYS A 14 -0.32 0.86 13.15
CA LYS A 14 0.37 2.12 13.45
C LYS A 14 -0.63 3.23 13.69
N LEU A 15 -0.41 3.99 14.75
CA LEU A 15 -1.19 5.17 15.11
C LEU A 15 -0.26 6.34 15.31
N SER A 16 -0.59 7.46 14.66
CA SER A 16 0.10 8.71 14.90
C SER A 16 -0.91 9.83 15.10
N LEU A 17 -0.65 10.74 16.05
CA LEU A 17 -1.40 11.98 16.20
C LEU A 17 -0.55 13.11 15.64
N VAL A 18 -1.01 13.77 14.59
CA VAL A 18 -0.27 14.81 13.88
C VAL A 18 -0.98 16.14 14.02
N ASP A 19 -0.25 17.23 14.26
CA ASP A 19 -0.80 18.58 14.33
C ASP A 19 -0.80 19.31 12.97
N SER A 20 -1.18 20.59 12.97
CA SER A 20 -1.26 21.41 11.75
C SER A 20 0.10 21.82 11.18
N ASP A 21 1.18 21.63 11.94
CA ASP A 21 2.55 21.92 11.51
C ASP A 21 3.28 20.63 11.07
N ASP A 22 2.51 19.56 10.77
CA ASP A 22 2.99 18.21 10.46
C ASP A 22 3.85 17.59 11.58
N ARG A 23 3.71 18.04 12.84
CA ARG A 23 4.46 17.45 13.97
C ARG A 23 3.74 16.24 14.52
N THR A 24 4.47 15.14 14.66
CA THR A 24 3.98 13.94 15.34
C THR A 24 3.99 14.14 16.85
N LEU A 25 2.81 14.27 17.44
CA LEU A 25 2.60 14.41 18.90
C LEU A 25 2.59 13.07 19.62
N VAL A 26 2.07 12.03 18.95
CA VAL A 26 2.02 10.65 19.45
C VAL A 26 2.39 9.73 18.31
N ASP A 27 3.21 8.72 18.59
CA ASP A 27 3.52 7.63 17.67
C ASP A 27 3.50 6.30 18.43
N ARG A 28 2.72 5.35 17.92
CA ARG A 28 2.49 4.03 18.51
C ARG A 28 2.43 2.99 17.40
N GLU A 29 3.08 1.87 17.63
CA GLU A 29 3.00 0.70 16.78
C GLU A 29 2.71 -0.51 17.64
N PHE A 30 1.76 -1.32 17.18
CA PHE A 30 1.33 -2.55 17.81
C PHE A 30 1.46 -3.69 16.82
N GLU A 31 1.95 -4.83 17.27
CA GLU A 31 1.92 -6.06 16.47
C GLU A 31 0.49 -6.55 16.33
N VAL A 32 0.16 -7.06 15.15
CA VAL A 32 -1.17 -7.56 14.82
C VAL A 32 -1.04 -8.93 14.19
N ALA A 33 -1.79 -9.91 14.69
CA ALA A 33 -1.84 -11.23 14.08
C ALA A 33 -2.78 -11.20 12.86
N GLU A 34 -2.22 -11.40 11.67
CA GLU A 34 -2.97 -11.59 10.41
C GLU A 34 -4.03 -10.51 10.11
N GLY A 35 -3.72 -9.24 10.40
CA GLY A 35 -4.62 -8.11 10.15
C GLY A 35 -5.85 -8.06 11.06
N ARG A 36 -5.92 -8.88 12.11
CA ARG A 36 -6.99 -8.85 13.13
C ARG A 36 -6.69 -7.82 14.19
N LEU A 37 -7.35 -6.67 14.09
CA LEU A 37 -7.19 -5.55 15.02
C LEU A 37 -7.63 -5.92 16.45
N ASP A 38 -6.79 -5.64 17.44
CA ASP A 38 -7.17 -5.64 18.86
C ASP A 38 -7.90 -4.33 19.19
N GLU A 39 -9.23 -4.39 19.24
CA GLU A 39 -10.09 -3.23 19.51
C GLU A 39 -9.86 -2.64 20.90
N ALA A 40 -9.51 -3.45 21.91
CA ALA A 40 -9.26 -2.97 23.26
C ALA A 40 -7.94 -2.18 23.32
N GLN A 41 -6.91 -2.68 22.64
CA GLN A 41 -5.62 -2.00 22.51
C GLN A 41 -5.78 -0.68 21.73
N LEU A 42 -6.52 -0.68 20.63
CA LEU A 42 -6.85 0.53 19.88
C LEU A 42 -7.60 1.54 20.77
N ALA A 43 -8.63 1.10 21.49
CA ALA A 43 -9.42 1.94 22.37
C ALA A 43 -8.57 2.57 23.49
N ALA A 44 -7.70 1.80 24.12
CA ALA A 44 -6.79 2.29 25.15
C ALA A 44 -5.83 3.36 24.59
N ALA A 45 -5.25 3.12 23.40
CA ALA A 45 -4.37 4.07 22.75
C ALA A 45 -5.08 5.38 22.40
N VAL A 46 -6.28 5.30 21.83
CA VAL A 46 -7.08 6.47 21.40
C VAL A 46 -7.56 7.28 22.61
N ARG A 47 -8.00 6.63 23.70
CA ARG A 47 -8.45 7.34 24.92
C ARG A 47 -7.35 8.15 25.60
N GLY A 48 -6.09 7.78 25.40
CA GLY A 48 -4.93 8.54 25.89
C GLY A 48 -4.60 9.79 25.07
N MET A 49 -5.33 10.05 23.98
CA MET A 49 -5.10 11.18 23.08
C MET A 49 -6.18 12.25 23.25
N GLU A 50 -5.78 13.51 23.34
CA GLU A 50 -6.70 14.64 23.50
C GLU A 50 -6.78 15.51 22.25
N GLY A 51 -7.96 16.07 22.00
CA GLY A 51 -8.19 17.07 20.96
C GLY A 51 -8.13 16.53 19.54
N ILE A 52 -8.49 15.26 19.30
CA ILE A 52 -8.61 14.69 17.95
C ILE A 52 -9.76 15.39 17.21
N GLU A 53 -9.44 16.04 16.09
CA GLU A 53 -10.40 16.83 15.27
C GLU A 53 -10.75 16.13 13.95
N ALA A 54 -9.92 15.20 13.48
CA ALA A 54 -10.19 14.37 12.30
C ALA A 54 -9.44 13.03 12.39
N ILE A 55 -9.89 12.03 11.62
CA ILE A 55 -9.25 10.71 11.50
C ILE A 55 -8.91 10.42 10.04
N GLY A 56 -7.66 10.08 9.74
CA GLY A 56 -7.22 9.58 8.45
C GLY A 56 -6.95 8.09 8.51
N HIS A 57 -7.68 7.28 7.73
CA HIS A 57 -7.43 5.85 7.59
C HIS A 57 -6.66 5.59 6.31
N ARG A 58 -5.48 4.99 6.41
CA ARG A 58 -4.83 4.42 5.23
C ARG A 58 -5.65 3.21 4.76
N VAL A 59 -6.04 3.25 3.50
CA VAL A 59 -6.72 2.16 2.80
C VAL A 59 -5.90 1.80 1.57
N VAL A 60 -5.57 0.54 1.38
CA VAL A 60 -4.67 0.15 0.29
C VAL A 60 -5.29 0.37 -1.09
N HIS A 61 -6.61 0.19 -1.23
CA HIS A 61 -7.27 0.22 -2.53
C HIS A 61 -8.66 0.87 -2.46
N GLY A 62 -8.93 1.85 -3.33
CA GLY A 62 -10.27 2.47 -3.49
C GLY A 62 -11.12 1.89 -4.63
N GLY A 63 -10.66 0.78 -5.24
CA GLY A 63 -11.14 0.28 -6.52
C GLY A 63 -11.25 1.36 -7.61
N PRO A 64 -12.08 1.15 -8.64
CA PRO A 64 -12.31 2.16 -9.68
C PRO A 64 -13.14 3.36 -9.19
N ARG A 65 -13.93 3.21 -8.12
CA ARG A 65 -14.87 4.24 -7.64
C ARG A 65 -14.21 5.40 -6.91
N TYR A 66 -13.15 5.16 -6.13
CA TYR A 66 -12.53 6.19 -5.29
C TYR A 66 -11.07 6.45 -5.71
N PRO A 67 -10.84 7.36 -6.68
CA PRO A 67 -9.50 7.73 -7.15
C PRO A 67 -8.78 8.74 -6.23
N ALA A 68 -9.43 9.24 -5.19
CA ALA A 68 -8.91 10.23 -4.25
C ALA A 68 -9.46 9.98 -2.85
N SER A 69 -8.84 10.58 -1.83
CA SER A 69 -9.31 10.49 -0.46
C SER A 69 -10.76 10.96 -0.34
N VAL A 70 -11.57 10.22 0.43
CA VAL A 70 -13.01 10.48 0.56
C VAL A 70 -13.43 10.48 2.02
N ARG A 71 -14.33 11.39 2.38
CA ARG A 71 -14.96 11.36 3.71
C ARG A 71 -15.73 10.05 3.86
N ILE A 72 -15.50 9.36 4.97
CA ILE A 72 -16.13 8.08 5.25
C ILE A 72 -17.60 8.30 5.62
N ASP A 73 -18.48 7.59 4.93
CA ASP A 73 -19.90 7.43 5.26
C ASP A 73 -20.33 5.96 5.06
N GLY A 74 -21.62 5.67 5.25
CA GLY A 74 -22.16 4.33 5.07
C GLY A 74 -22.01 3.79 3.64
N GLY A 75 -22.07 4.66 2.63
CA GLY A 75 -21.92 4.27 1.23
C GLY A 75 -20.47 3.95 0.85
N VAL A 76 -19.51 4.71 1.39
CA VAL A 76 -18.08 4.39 1.29
C VAL A 76 -17.79 3.04 1.93
N MET A 77 -18.26 2.82 3.16
CA MET A 77 -18.05 1.54 3.87
C MET A 77 -18.66 0.36 3.11
N GLY A 78 -19.90 0.48 2.65
CA GLY A 78 -20.57 -0.56 1.89
C GLY A 78 -19.79 -0.94 0.63
N TYR A 79 -19.27 0.04 -0.11
CA TYR A 79 -18.47 -0.23 -1.30
C TYR A 79 -17.10 -0.84 -0.97
N LEU A 80 -16.40 -0.36 0.06
CA LEU A 80 -15.09 -0.91 0.42
C LEU A 80 -15.18 -2.39 0.81
N ILE A 81 -16.29 -2.81 1.42
CA ILE A 81 -16.58 -4.23 1.70
C ILE A 81 -16.66 -5.03 0.38
N THR A 82 -17.31 -4.50 -0.66
CA THR A 82 -17.47 -5.23 -1.95
C THR A 82 -16.19 -5.42 -2.75
N ILE A 83 -15.12 -4.69 -2.41
CA ILE A 83 -13.83 -4.79 -3.11
C ILE A 83 -12.74 -5.46 -2.26
N THR A 84 -13.12 -6.12 -1.17
CA THR A 84 -12.18 -6.79 -0.26
C THR A 84 -11.25 -7.76 -1.01
N ASP A 85 -11.77 -8.44 -2.03
CA ASP A 85 -11.02 -9.38 -2.87
C ASP A 85 -9.88 -8.73 -3.68
N LEU A 86 -9.91 -7.40 -3.89
CA LEU A 86 -8.80 -6.68 -4.54
C LEU A 86 -7.57 -6.53 -3.62
N ALA A 87 -7.76 -6.60 -2.31
CA ALA A 87 -6.67 -6.48 -1.34
C ALA A 87 -6.99 -7.25 -0.05
N PRO A 88 -7.10 -8.60 -0.12
CA PRO A 88 -7.61 -9.43 0.98
C PRO A 88 -6.76 -9.34 2.25
N LEU A 89 -5.45 -9.10 2.11
CA LEU A 89 -4.54 -8.95 3.26
C LEU A 89 -4.59 -7.57 3.94
N HIS A 90 -5.29 -6.58 3.36
CA HIS A 90 -5.18 -5.18 3.80
C HIS A 90 -6.54 -4.51 4.06
N LEU A 91 -7.53 -4.74 3.19
CA LEU A 91 -8.86 -4.10 3.33
C LEU A 91 -9.60 -4.51 4.61
N PRO A 92 -9.60 -5.78 5.05
CA PRO A 92 -10.28 -6.17 6.29
C PRO A 92 -9.77 -5.42 7.52
N GLY A 93 -8.45 -5.31 7.69
CA GLY A 93 -7.86 -4.56 8.81
C GLY A 93 -8.20 -3.07 8.77
N ALA A 94 -8.17 -2.45 7.59
CA ALA A 94 -8.59 -1.06 7.42
C ALA A 94 -10.06 -0.85 7.77
N LEU A 95 -10.97 -1.72 7.32
CA LEU A 95 -12.39 -1.67 7.62
C LEU A 95 -12.66 -1.83 9.13
N ALA A 96 -11.97 -2.76 9.79
CA ALA A 96 -12.06 -2.94 11.24
C ALA A 96 -11.60 -1.69 11.99
N GLY A 97 -10.47 -1.09 11.60
CA GLY A 97 -10.00 0.17 12.18
C GLY A 97 -10.98 1.32 12.00
N ILE A 98 -11.63 1.43 10.84
CA ILE A 98 -12.68 2.43 10.59
C ILE A 98 -13.89 2.19 11.49
N ALA A 99 -14.35 0.94 11.61
CA ALA A 99 -15.48 0.59 12.46
C ALA A 99 -15.21 0.93 13.93
N ALA A 100 -14.07 0.49 14.46
CA ALA A 100 -13.70 0.71 15.86
C ALA A 100 -13.51 2.20 16.20
N THR A 101 -12.84 2.97 15.34
CA THR A 101 -12.69 4.43 15.57
C THR A 101 -14.01 5.18 15.46
N ARG A 102 -14.94 4.74 14.60
CA ARG A 102 -16.29 5.32 14.51
C ARG A 102 -17.08 5.12 15.80
N GLU A 103 -16.91 4.00 16.48
CA GLU A 103 -17.53 3.74 17.79
C GLU A 103 -16.90 4.56 18.91
N LEU A 104 -15.57 4.69 18.90
CA LEU A 104 -14.83 5.44 19.92
C LEU A 104 -15.01 6.96 19.80
N LEU A 105 -15.07 7.48 18.57
CA LEU A 105 -15.07 8.92 18.26
C LEU A 105 -16.20 9.28 17.27
N PRO A 106 -17.48 9.04 17.61
CA PRO A 106 -18.59 9.12 16.65
C PRO A 106 -18.87 10.51 16.07
N ARG A 107 -18.34 11.56 16.70
CA ARG A 107 -18.49 12.96 16.26
C ARG A 107 -17.31 13.47 15.45
N VAL A 108 -16.22 12.71 15.39
CA VAL A 108 -15.00 13.11 14.68
C VAL A 108 -15.11 12.65 13.22
N PRO A 109 -14.93 13.54 12.22
CA PRO A 109 -14.97 13.15 10.82
C PRO A 109 -13.78 12.24 10.47
N ALA A 110 -14.07 11.15 9.74
CA ALA A 110 -13.08 10.22 9.25
C ALA A 110 -12.95 10.29 7.72
N VAL A 111 -11.73 10.08 7.21
CA VAL A 111 -11.39 10.12 5.79
C VAL A 111 -10.66 8.82 5.43
N ALA A 112 -11.08 8.16 4.37
CA ALA A 112 -10.35 7.05 3.76
C ALA A 112 -9.33 7.63 2.78
N CYS A 113 -8.06 7.34 3.02
CA CYS A 113 -6.92 7.79 2.23
C CYS A 113 -6.35 6.60 1.47
N PHE A 114 -6.45 6.61 0.14
CA PHE A 114 -6.06 5.47 -0.70
C PHE A 114 -4.62 5.51 -1.19
N ASP A 115 -3.88 4.40 -1.03
CA ASP A 115 -2.52 4.25 -1.60
C ASP A 115 -2.52 4.41 -3.13
N THR A 116 -3.61 4.03 -3.79
CA THR A 116 -3.79 4.14 -5.26
C THR A 116 -4.05 5.57 -5.73
N ALA A 117 -4.33 6.52 -4.82
CA ALA A 117 -4.84 7.84 -5.21
C ALA A 117 -3.85 8.66 -6.04
N PHE A 118 -2.56 8.63 -5.68
CA PHE A 118 -1.51 9.38 -6.40
C PHE A 118 -1.34 8.92 -7.86
N HIS A 119 -1.59 7.63 -8.10
CA HIS A 119 -1.46 6.99 -9.41
C HIS A 119 -2.75 7.03 -10.23
N SER A 120 -3.87 7.48 -9.65
CA SER A 120 -5.20 7.45 -10.30
C SER A 120 -5.32 8.23 -11.62
N ARG A 121 -4.43 9.21 -11.83
CA ARG A 121 -4.39 10.07 -13.04
C ARG A 121 -3.25 9.70 -13.99
N MET A 122 -2.70 8.50 -13.86
CA MET A 122 -1.72 7.94 -14.77
C MET A 122 -2.31 7.87 -16.20
N PRO A 123 -1.53 8.17 -17.26
CA PRO A 123 -2.00 8.05 -18.64
C PRO A 123 -2.51 6.64 -18.97
N ALA A 124 -3.45 6.54 -19.91
CA ALA A 124 -3.95 5.24 -20.39
C ALA A 124 -2.82 4.33 -20.90
N ALA A 125 -1.84 4.91 -21.61
CA ALA A 125 -0.67 4.17 -22.12
C ALA A 125 0.16 3.46 -21.04
N ALA A 126 0.16 3.95 -19.79
CA ALA A 126 0.85 3.32 -18.67
C ALA A 126 -0.09 2.50 -17.77
N SER A 127 -1.38 2.83 -17.75
CA SER A 127 -2.36 2.18 -16.88
C SER A 127 -3.12 1.02 -17.51
N THR A 128 -3.18 0.93 -18.84
CA THR A 128 -3.96 -0.09 -19.58
C THR A 128 -3.09 -1.30 -19.92
N TYR A 129 -3.46 -2.47 -19.41
CA TYR A 129 -2.86 -3.74 -19.85
C TYR A 129 -3.37 -4.17 -21.22
N ALA A 130 -2.52 -4.80 -22.03
CA ALA A 130 -2.86 -5.35 -23.34
C ALA A 130 -3.55 -6.74 -23.21
N ILE A 131 -4.71 -6.76 -22.56
CA ILE A 131 -5.56 -7.95 -22.33
C ILE A 131 -6.96 -7.72 -22.91
N PRO A 132 -7.87 -8.72 -23.00
CA PRO A 132 -9.21 -8.52 -23.55
C PRO A 132 -9.97 -7.34 -22.90
N ASP A 133 -10.67 -6.55 -23.72
CA ASP A 133 -11.40 -5.36 -23.28
C ASP A 133 -12.45 -5.70 -22.21
N GLU A 134 -13.18 -6.81 -22.39
CA GLU A 134 -14.15 -7.30 -21.40
C GLU A 134 -13.51 -7.45 -20.02
N TRP A 135 -12.25 -7.90 -19.94
CA TRP A 135 -11.60 -8.11 -18.66
C TRP A 135 -11.29 -6.79 -17.96
N ARG A 136 -10.86 -5.79 -18.74
CA ARG A 136 -10.58 -4.45 -18.22
C ARG A 136 -11.86 -3.77 -17.76
N ASP A 137 -12.93 -3.88 -18.53
CA ASP A 137 -14.17 -3.15 -18.28
C ASP A 137 -15.02 -3.80 -17.18
N ARG A 138 -15.20 -5.13 -17.24
CA ARG A 138 -16.06 -5.86 -16.31
C ARG A 138 -15.43 -6.05 -14.94
N TYR A 139 -14.14 -6.37 -14.91
CA TYR A 139 -13.41 -6.66 -13.66
C TYR A 139 -12.53 -5.50 -13.20
N GLY A 140 -12.49 -4.39 -13.94
CA GLY A 140 -11.71 -3.21 -13.57
C GLY A 140 -10.21 -3.43 -13.61
N ILE A 141 -9.73 -4.37 -14.44
CA ILE A 141 -8.30 -4.72 -14.52
C ILE A 141 -7.54 -3.61 -15.24
N LYS A 142 -6.65 -2.97 -14.49
CA LYS A 142 -5.71 -1.94 -14.93
C LYS A 142 -4.59 -1.83 -13.91
N ARG A 143 -3.52 -1.12 -14.24
CA ARG A 143 -2.50 -0.74 -13.26
C ARG A 143 -3.05 0.34 -12.34
N TYR A 144 -3.19 0.00 -11.06
CA TYR A 144 -3.60 0.94 -10.01
C TYR A 144 -2.40 1.64 -9.40
N GLY A 145 -1.32 0.91 -9.13
CA GLY A 145 -0.14 1.43 -8.43
C GLY A 145 -0.37 1.65 -6.93
N PHE A 146 0.68 1.47 -6.13
CA PHE A 146 0.63 1.57 -4.66
C PHE A 146 1.82 2.35 -4.12
N HIS A 147 1.91 2.50 -2.79
CA HIS A 147 2.83 3.42 -2.14
C HIS A 147 2.67 4.89 -2.60
N GLY A 148 1.47 5.24 -3.07
CA GLY A 148 1.20 6.57 -3.63
C GLY A 148 1.46 7.71 -2.65
N PHE A 149 1.22 7.52 -1.35
CA PHE A 149 1.58 8.51 -0.33
C PHE A 149 3.08 8.77 -0.27
N SER A 150 3.89 7.70 -0.32
CA SER A 150 5.35 7.81 -0.29
C SER A 150 5.88 8.47 -1.56
N HIS A 151 5.40 8.07 -2.73
CA HIS A 151 5.78 8.68 -4.01
C HIS A 151 5.36 10.16 -4.10
N ALA A 152 4.15 10.50 -3.65
CA ALA A 152 3.66 11.88 -3.58
C ALA A 152 4.50 12.73 -2.63
N TYR A 153 4.83 12.21 -1.44
CA TYR A 153 5.67 12.89 -0.46
C TYR A 153 7.09 13.09 -1.00
N ALA A 154 7.74 12.02 -1.48
CA ALA A 154 9.12 12.07 -1.94
C ALA A 154 9.31 13.02 -3.12
N SER A 155 8.38 13.02 -4.09
CA SER A 155 8.44 13.93 -5.23
C SER A 155 8.25 15.40 -4.83
N ARG A 156 7.33 15.70 -3.91
CA ARG A 156 7.17 17.05 -3.35
C ARG A 156 8.40 17.47 -2.56
N ARG A 157 8.93 16.59 -1.70
CA ARG A 157 10.09 16.88 -0.87
C ARG A 157 11.34 17.14 -1.70
N ALA A 158 11.54 16.40 -2.79
CA ALA A 158 12.60 16.66 -3.75
C ALA A 158 12.49 18.07 -4.35
N ALA A 159 11.27 18.54 -4.65
CA ALA A 159 11.04 19.89 -5.15
C ALA A 159 11.43 20.98 -4.14
N GLU A 160 11.03 20.80 -2.89
CA GLU A 160 11.41 21.69 -1.77
C GLU A 160 12.92 21.74 -1.58
N MET A 161 13.59 20.59 -1.56
CA MET A 161 15.05 20.50 -1.39
C MET A 161 15.82 21.18 -2.53
N LEU A 162 15.26 21.16 -3.74
CA LEU A 162 15.84 21.83 -4.90
C LEU A 162 15.45 23.32 -5.00
N GLY A 163 14.55 23.81 -4.15
CA GLY A 163 14.00 25.16 -4.24
C GLY A 163 13.22 25.41 -5.55
N ARG A 164 12.59 24.37 -6.11
CA ARG A 164 11.90 24.42 -7.41
C ARG A 164 10.42 24.07 -7.29
N SER A 165 9.63 24.56 -8.24
CA SER A 165 8.22 24.18 -8.33
C SER A 165 8.09 22.70 -8.76
N PRO A 166 7.21 21.90 -8.12
CA PRO A 166 6.93 20.53 -8.57
C PRO A 166 6.55 20.44 -10.06
N HIS A 167 5.93 21.48 -10.62
CA HIS A 167 5.50 21.54 -12.02
C HIS A 167 6.66 21.50 -13.02
N GLU A 168 7.87 21.87 -12.60
CA GLU A 168 9.07 21.93 -13.46
C GLU A 168 9.94 20.67 -13.35
N LEU A 169 9.55 19.73 -12.49
CA LEU A 169 10.35 18.56 -12.19
C LEU A 169 9.88 17.31 -12.92
N LYS A 170 10.87 16.52 -13.31
CA LYS A 170 10.73 15.12 -13.71
C LYS A 170 11.63 14.32 -12.78
N VAL A 171 11.04 13.47 -11.96
CA VAL A 171 11.76 12.67 -10.96
C VAL A 171 11.34 11.22 -11.04
N VAL A 172 12.29 10.34 -10.77
CA VAL A 172 11.98 8.95 -10.42
C VAL A 172 12.06 8.86 -8.91
N THR A 173 11.01 8.33 -8.29
CA THR A 173 10.95 8.10 -6.84
C THR A 173 11.07 6.61 -6.59
N CYS A 174 11.96 6.23 -5.66
CA CYS A 174 12.24 4.83 -5.34
C CYS A 174 11.80 4.57 -3.90
N HIS A 175 10.68 3.87 -3.72
CA HIS A 175 10.25 3.38 -2.42
C HIS A 175 10.84 1.98 -2.23
N LEU A 176 11.90 1.86 -1.44
CA LEU A 176 12.64 0.61 -1.23
C LEU A 176 12.51 0.17 0.23
N GLY A 177 11.46 -0.60 0.52
CA GLY A 177 11.22 -1.22 1.82
C GLY A 177 10.85 -2.70 1.67
N ALA A 178 10.14 -3.25 2.65
CA ALA A 178 9.65 -4.64 2.58
C ALA A 178 8.76 -4.89 1.36
N GLY A 179 7.97 -3.88 0.97
CA GLY A 179 7.45 -3.72 -0.38
C GLY A 179 8.28 -2.69 -1.14
N ALA A 180 8.52 -2.93 -2.42
CA ALA A 180 9.35 -2.04 -3.23
C ALA A 180 8.62 -1.60 -4.51
N SER A 181 8.70 -0.30 -4.82
CA SER A 181 8.13 0.26 -6.05
C SER A 181 8.91 1.49 -6.51
N LEU A 182 8.90 1.72 -7.82
CA LEU A 182 9.33 2.98 -8.42
C LEU A 182 8.16 3.68 -9.05
N ALA A 183 8.19 5.02 -9.07
CA ALA A 183 7.26 5.82 -9.84
C ALA A 183 7.98 6.90 -10.62
N ALA A 184 7.65 7.02 -11.90
CA ALA A 184 8.01 8.17 -12.73
C ALA A 184 7.00 9.29 -12.45
N VAL A 185 7.50 10.45 -12.02
CA VAL A 185 6.69 11.61 -11.66
C VAL A 185 7.08 12.80 -12.52
N GLN A 186 6.10 13.41 -13.18
CA GLN A 186 6.29 14.63 -13.97
C GLN A 186 5.31 15.70 -13.51
N GLY A 187 5.82 16.88 -13.18
CA GLY A 187 4.99 18.00 -12.80
C GLY A 187 4.16 17.75 -11.53
N GLY A 188 4.67 16.94 -10.59
CA GLY A 188 3.95 16.48 -9.40
C GLY A 188 2.89 15.40 -9.65
N ARG A 189 2.81 14.83 -10.86
CA ARG A 189 1.85 13.77 -11.22
C ARG A 189 2.56 12.46 -11.52
N SER A 190 2.00 11.35 -11.04
CA SER A 190 2.45 10.01 -11.46
C SER A 190 2.19 9.81 -12.95
N MET A 191 3.25 9.47 -13.68
CA MET A 191 3.20 9.12 -15.11
C MET A 191 3.28 7.62 -15.34
N ASP A 192 3.98 6.90 -14.44
CA ASP A 192 4.06 5.44 -14.44
C ASP A 192 4.49 4.94 -13.06
N THR A 193 4.24 3.67 -12.74
CA THR A 193 4.69 3.02 -11.51
C THR A 193 4.86 1.51 -11.70
N THR A 194 5.77 0.90 -10.96
CA THR A 194 6.10 -0.51 -11.17
C THR A 194 5.05 -1.48 -10.63
N MET A 195 4.34 -1.12 -9.56
CA MET A 195 3.25 -1.97 -9.06
C MET A 195 2.01 -1.84 -9.95
N GLY A 196 1.23 -2.93 -9.98
CA GLY A 196 0.25 -3.22 -11.01
C GLY A 196 -1.19 -3.06 -10.61
N PHE A 197 -1.98 -4.01 -11.08
CA PHE A 197 -3.31 -4.32 -10.56
C PHE A 197 -3.24 -4.64 -9.05
N THR A 198 -2.20 -5.38 -8.63
CA THR A 198 -1.90 -5.68 -7.23
C THR A 198 -0.49 -5.20 -6.86
N PRO A 199 -0.15 -5.16 -5.55
CA PRO A 199 1.20 -4.86 -5.08
C PRO A 199 2.25 -5.95 -5.40
N LEU A 200 1.92 -6.99 -6.19
CA LEU A 200 2.82 -8.07 -6.56
C LEU A 200 3.71 -7.71 -7.76
N GLU A 201 3.19 -6.99 -8.75
CA GLU A 201 3.95 -6.62 -9.95
C GLU A 201 5.11 -5.66 -9.63
N GLY A 202 6.16 -5.71 -10.44
CA GLY A 202 7.23 -4.71 -10.43
C GLY A 202 8.55 -5.30 -9.94
N LEU A 203 9.11 -4.65 -8.93
CA LEU A 203 10.40 -5.01 -8.36
C LEU A 203 10.38 -6.31 -7.56
N VAL A 204 11.55 -6.93 -7.44
CA VAL A 204 11.85 -7.85 -6.34
C VAL A 204 11.65 -7.13 -5.00
N MET A 205 11.01 -7.79 -4.05
CA MET A 205 10.74 -7.25 -2.71
C MET A 205 11.24 -8.22 -1.64
N ALA A 206 10.93 -7.97 -0.37
CA ALA A 206 11.41 -8.82 0.72
C ALA A 206 10.92 -10.28 0.60
N THR A 207 9.61 -10.47 0.41
CA THR A 207 8.97 -11.79 0.29
C THR A 207 8.09 -11.93 -0.95
N ARG A 208 7.84 -10.83 -1.66
CA ARG A 208 7.10 -10.82 -2.93
C ARG A 208 8.07 -10.99 -4.09
N SER A 209 7.70 -11.87 -5.01
CA SER A 209 8.48 -12.17 -6.20
C SER A 209 8.74 -10.95 -7.09
N GLY A 210 7.76 -10.06 -7.22
CA GLY A 210 7.79 -9.03 -8.25
C GLY A 210 7.23 -9.54 -9.56
N THR A 211 7.74 -9.00 -10.66
CA THR A 211 7.33 -9.42 -12.01
C THR A 211 7.86 -10.83 -12.32
N VAL A 212 6.95 -11.73 -12.69
CA VAL A 212 7.25 -13.06 -13.24
C VAL A 212 6.48 -13.27 -14.54
N ASP A 213 6.91 -14.23 -15.36
CA ASP A 213 6.19 -14.59 -16.60
C ASP A 213 4.84 -15.26 -16.27
N PRO A 214 3.69 -14.72 -16.73
CA PRO A 214 2.40 -15.39 -16.55
C PRO A 214 2.35 -16.80 -17.19
N GLY A 215 3.13 -17.06 -18.23
CA GLY A 215 3.26 -18.39 -18.83
C GLY A 215 3.87 -19.42 -17.86
N ALA A 216 4.84 -19.01 -17.03
CA ALA A 216 5.42 -19.87 -16.01
C ALA A 216 4.42 -20.20 -14.89
N VAL A 217 3.58 -19.23 -14.50
CA VAL A 217 2.49 -19.46 -13.53
C VAL A 217 1.51 -20.52 -14.05
N LEU A 218 1.05 -20.37 -15.30
CA LEU A 218 0.16 -21.35 -15.94
C LEU A 218 0.83 -22.72 -16.11
N TYR A 219 2.14 -22.75 -16.35
CA TYR A 219 2.89 -24.01 -16.45
C TYR A 219 2.88 -24.77 -15.13
N LEU A 220 3.16 -24.08 -14.01
CA LEU A 220 3.15 -24.66 -12.67
C LEU A 220 1.79 -25.22 -12.28
N GLU A 221 0.72 -24.47 -12.54
CA GLU A 221 -0.65 -24.93 -12.28
C GLU A 221 -0.95 -26.23 -13.06
N ARG A 222 -0.67 -26.23 -14.37
CA ARG A 222 -1.03 -27.35 -15.26
C ARG A 222 -0.16 -28.59 -15.10
N HIS A 223 1.14 -28.42 -14.88
CA HIS A 223 2.11 -29.52 -14.94
C HIS A 223 2.66 -29.92 -13.57
N ALA A 224 2.80 -28.98 -12.64
CA ALA A 224 3.18 -29.29 -11.26
C ALA A 224 1.94 -29.48 -10.36
N GLY A 225 0.74 -29.18 -10.85
CA GLY A 225 -0.51 -29.36 -10.11
C GLY A 225 -0.66 -28.41 -8.93
N LEU A 226 0.08 -27.30 -8.92
CA LEU A 226 0.00 -26.30 -7.85
C LEU A 226 -1.35 -25.60 -7.91
N SER A 227 -2.02 -25.53 -6.78
CA SER A 227 -3.26 -24.77 -6.62
C SER A 227 -3.02 -23.26 -6.68
N GLU A 228 -4.07 -22.49 -6.97
CA GLU A 228 -4.08 -21.02 -6.88
C GLU A 228 -3.52 -20.53 -5.53
N ALA A 229 -3.92 -21.18 -4.43
CA ALA A 229 -3.49 -20.83 -3.08
C ALA A 229 -1.99 -21.06 -2.87
N GLU A 230 -1.44 -22.17 -3.38
CA GLU A 230 -0.01 -22.48 -3.29
C GLU A 230 0.82 -21.51 -4.14
N ILE A 231 0.36 -21.17 -5.34
CA ILE A 231 1.02 -20.19 -6.21
C ILE A 231 0.99 -18.81 -5.56
N THR A 232 -0.16 -18.38 -5.04
CA THR A 232 -0.31 -17.08 -4.36
C THR A 232 0.61 -17.00 -3.16
N GLU A 233 0.61 -18.01 -2.28
CA GLU A 233 1.51 -18.08 -1.12
C GLU A 233 2.99 -18.04 -1.54
N ALA A 234 3.35 -18.76 -2.61
CA ALA A 234 4.71 -18.76 -3.13
C ALA A 234 5.13 -17.36 -3.62
N LEU A 235 4.28 -16.68 -4.38
CA LEU A 235 4.60 -15.39 -4.98
C LEU A 235 4.52 -14.22 -4.00
N ASP A 236 3.62 -14.25 -3.00
CA ASP A 236 3.42 -13.16 -2.05
C ASP A 236 4.25 -13.27 -0.77
N ARG A 237 4.53 -14.50 -0.30
CA ARG A 237 5.15 -14.72 1.02
C ARG A 237 6.47 -15.49 0.98
N LYS A 238 6.73 -16.25 -0.09
CA LYS A 238 7.93 -17.09 -0.20
C LYS A 238 8.78 -16.75 -1.43
N GLY A 239 8.55 -15.59 -2.04
CA GLY A 239 9.31 -15.06 -3.17
C GLY A 239 10.38 -14.06 -2.72
N GLY A 240 10.80 -13.20 -3.65
CA GLY A 240 11.63 -12.03 -3.33
C GLY A 240 13.03 -12.37 -2.84
N LEU A 241 13.59 -11.49 -1.99
CA LEU A 241 14.87 -11.70 -1.32
C LEU A 241 14.87 -12.99 -0.49
N LEU A 242 13.74 -13.33 0.13
CA LEU A 242 13.62 -14.58 0.90
C LEU A 242 13.88 -15.81 0.01
N ALA A 243 13.36 -15.85 -1.21
CA ALA A 243 13.59 -16.97 -2.13
C ALA A 243 15.00 -16.99 -2.70
N LEU A 244 15.57 -15.82 -2.96
CA LEU A 244 16.87 -15.68 -3.65
C LEU A 244 18.04 -15.82 -2.69
N ALA A 245 17.96 -15.17 -1.54
CA ALA A 245 19.03 -15.08 -0.56
C ALA A 245 18.70 -15.86 0.73
N GLY A 246 17.50 -16.42 0.91
CA GLY A 246 17.14 -17.15 2.14
C GLY A 246 16.78 -16.25 3.33
N THR A 247 16.79 -14.93 3.16
CA THR A 247 16.37 -13.94 4.17
C THR A 247 15.61 -12.79 3.52
N ALA A 248 14.62 -12.27 4.23
CA ALA A 248 13.85 -11.09 3.82
C ALA A 248 14.51 -9.77 4.27
N ASP A 249 15.56 -9.82 5.09
CA ASP A 249 16.24 -8.65 5.64
C ASP A 249 17.40 -8.22 4.74
N MET A 250 17.26 -7.07 4.09
CA MET A 250 18.30 -6.51 3.23
C MET A 250 19.62 -6.23 3.96
N ARG A 251 19.60 -6.00 5.28
CA ARG A 251 20.83 -5.78 6.05
C ARG A 251 21.66 -7.06 6.10
N GLU A 252 21.03 -8.19 6.36
CA GLU A 252 21.68 -9.50 6.39
C GLU A 252 22.22 -9.87 5.00
N VAL A 253 21.47 -9.57 3.92
CA VAL A 253 21.94 -9.74 2.54
C VAL A 253 23.24 -8.96 2.31
N LEU A 254 23.28 -7.67 2.68
CA LEU A 254 24.47 -6.83 2.50
C LEU A 254 25.67 -7.30 3.32
N GLU A 255 25.45 -7.78 4.55
CA GLU A 255 26.50 -8.34 5.40
C GLU A 255 27.10 -9.61 4.77
N ARG A 256 26.27 -10.49 4.22
CA ARG A 256 26.70 -11.71 3.53
C ARG A 256 27.46 -11.42 2.24
N ILE A 257 26.99 -10.46 1.44
CA ILE A 257 27.73 -9.97 0.25
C ILE A 257 29.11 -9.45 0.67
N ALA A 258 29.18 -8.63 1.73
CA ALA A 258 30.46 -8.12 2.24
C ALA A 258 31.39 -9.23 2.76
N GLY A 259 30.82 -10.35 3.20
CA GLY A 259 31.52 -11.57 3.60
C GLY A 259 31.93 -12.50 2.44
N GLY A 260 31.56 -12.19 1.19
CA GLY A 260 31.89 -12.99 0.01
C GLY A 260 30.96 -14.18 -0.25
N ASP A 261 29.72 -14.13 0.22
CA ASP A 261 28.69 -15.14 -0.09
C ASP A 261 28.05 -14.84 -1.45
N ASP A 262 28.37 -15.65 -2.47
CA ASP A 262 27.82 -15.55 -3.84
C ASP A 262 26.30 -15.83 -3.90
N GLY A 263 25.72 -16.46 -2.87
CA GLY A 263 24.30 -16.77 -2.78
C GLY A 263 23.45 -15.67 -2.13
N ALA A 264 24.05 -14.53 -1.79
CA ALA A 264 23.37 -13.34 -1.25
C ALA A 264 23.20 -12.26 -2.34
#